data_AF-A0A7X9FDL9-F1
#
_entry.id   AF-A0A7X9FDL9-F1
#
_cell.length_a   1.000
_cell.length_b   1.000
_cell.length_c   1.000
_cell.angle_alpha   90.00
_cell.angle_beta   90.00
_cell.angle_gamma   90.00
#
_symmetry.space_group_name_H-M   'P 1'
#
loop_
_entity.id
_entity.type
_entity.pdbx_description
1 polymer ?
#
loop_
_entity_poly.entity_id
_entity_poly.type
_entity_poly.pdbx_seq_one_letter_code
_entity_poly.pdbx_strand_id
1 'polypeptide(L)'
;MTPTAKQVLWRITQVVLIGVIFYFLGKQLVDNWGKVAAYRWQVNYPLLVLATALCVFTFFIMSSVWRLIILSLGRRIGPAKAFKVSYIANLGRYIPGKVWQMFGMIVLARKEGITEEEALTSFGLTELFAVPSGLLCGVVFLMLSPGGIDDYSRIPYATTGLILIGVAILLVSLWTVVFPRHMETILNRIFVFFKRKAIRLEINKSLAAAIYGGYFLGWSLYGLSFWIFVKGVTVQAAPLFP
;
A
#
# COMPACT_ATOMS: atom_id res chain seq x y z
N MET A 1 2.62 1.20 37.52
CA MET A 1 1.38 1.69 36.90
C MET A 1 0.58 0.48 36.42
N THR A 2 -0.58 0.23 37.00
CA THR A 2 -1.47 -0.87 36.57
C THR A 2 -2.11 -0.52 35.22
N PRO A 3 -2.16 -1.47 34.25
CA PRO A 3 -2.77 -1.20 32.95
C PRO A 3 -4.27 -0.93 33.13
N THR A 4 -4.80 0.04 32.37
CA THR A 4 -6.23 0.36 32.44
C THR A 4 -7.07 -0.77 31.83
N ALA A 5 -8.32 -0.93 32.26
CA ALA A 5 -9.23 -1.97 31.73
C ALA A 5 -9.33 -1.94 30.18
N LYS A 6 -9.27 -0.74 29.59
CA LYS A 6 -9.20 -0.53 28.13
C LYS A 6 -7.93 -1.11 27.49
N GLN A 7 -6.78 -0.96 28.15
CA GLN A 7 -5.51 -1.53 27.66
C GLN A 7 -5.50 -3.05 27.76
N VAL A 8 -6.09 -3.62 28.82
CA VAL A 8 -6.23 -5.07 28.98
C VAL A 8 -7.18 -5.63 27.92
N LEU A 9 -8.36 -5.04 27.74
CA LEU A 9 -9.31 -5.44 26.70
C LEU A 9 -8.68 -5.39 25.32
N TRP A 10 -7.99 -4.30 24.99
CA TRP A 10 -7.29 -4.15 23.71
C TRP A 10 -6.25 -5.25 23.48
N ARG A 11 -5.43 -5.58 24.48
CA ARG A 11 -4.45 -6.66 24.39
C ARG A 11 -5.11 -8.02 24.21
N ILE A 12 -6.21 -8.29 24.93
CA ILE A 12 -6.98 -9.53 24.77
C ILE A 12 -7.51 -9.62 23.34
N THR A 13 -8.11 -8.56 22.80
CA THR A 13 -8.59 -8.55 21.42
C THR A 13 -7.46 -8.80 20.42
N GLN A 14 -6.29 -8.17 20.60
CA GLN A 14 -5.12 -8.42 19.76
C GLN A 14 -4.68 -9.89 19.81
N VAL A 15 -4.57 -10.47 21.01
CA VAL A 15 -4.16 -11.87 21.21
C VAL A 15 -5.18 -12.83 20.59
N VAL A 16 -6.48 -12.59 20.80
CA VAL A 16 -7.55 -13.39 20.20
C VAL A 16 -7.49 -13.33 18.69
N LEU A 17 -7.38 -12.13 18.10
CA LEU A 17 -7.27 -11.97 16.64
C LEU A 17 -6.04 -12.69 16.08
N ILE A 18 -4.88 -12.52 16.71
CA ILE A 18 -3.65 -13.22 16.32
C ILE A 18 -3.85 -14.74 16.40
N GLY A 19 -4.44 -15.24 17.49
CA GLY A 19 -4.75 -16.66 17.67
C GLY A 19 -5.68 -17.20 16.59
N VAL A 20 -6.73 -16.46 16.24
CA VAL A 20 -7.67 -16.81 15.15
C VAL A 20 -6.95 -16.88 13.81
N ILE A 21 -6.11 -15.89 13.49
CA ILE A 21 -5.32 -15.88 12.25
C ILE A 21 -4.41 -17.10 12.18
N PHE A 22 -3.64 -17.37 13.24
CA PHE A 22 -2.74 -18.53 13.28
C PHE A 22 -3.49 -19.86 13.24
N TYR A 23 -4.66 -19.95 13.88
CA TYR A 23 -5.51 -21.13 13.80
C TYR A 23 -5.96 -21.40 12.36
N PHE A 24 -6.48 -20.41 11.64
CA PHE A 24 -6.90 -20.59 10.25
C PHE A 24 -5.72 -20.86 9.30
N LEU A 25 -4.58 -20.18 9.49
CA LEU A 25 -3.36 -20.46 8.73
C LEU A 25 -2.86 -21.88 8.97
N GLY A 26 -2.78 -22.30 10.23
CA GLY A 26 -2.34 -23.64 10.62
C GLY A 26 -3.27 -24.71 10.08
N LYS A 27 -4.59 -24.52 10.24
CA LYS A 27 -5.61 -25.41 9.67
C LYS A 27 -5.46 -25.54 8.17
N GLN A 28 -5.40 -24.42 7.44
CA GLN A 28 -5.26 -24.44 5.98
C GLN A 28 -3.98 -25.13 5.53
N LEU A 29 -2.88 -24.94 6.26
CA LEU A 29 -1.60 -25.59 5.99
C LEU A 29 -1.68 -27.10 6.23
N VAL A 30 -2.23 -27.55 7.36
CA VAL A 30 -2.39 -28.98 7.69
C VAL A 30 -3.31 -29.67 6.68
N ASP A 31 -4.47 -29.08 6.41
CA ASP A 31 -5.49 -29.64 5.50
C ASP A 31 -4.97 -29.76 4.05
N ASN A 32 -4.03 -28.89 3.65
CA ASN A 32 -3.47 -28.88 2.29
C ASN A 32 -2.00 -29.30 2.21
N TRP A 33 -1.37 -29.73 3.31
CA TRP A 33 0.06 -30.05 3.35
C TRP A 33 0.43 -31.13 2.34
N GLY A 34 -0.41 -32.17 2.24
CA GLY A 34 -0.21 -33.23 1.24
C GLY A 34 -0.17 -32.72 -0.19
N LYS A 35 -1.00 -31.71 -0.54
CA LYS A 35 -1.00 -31.09 -1.87
C LYS A 35 0.27 -30.28 -2.13
N VAL A 36 0.74 -29.54 -1.12
CA VAL A 36 1.97 -28.73 -1.20
C VAL A 36 3.20 -29.63 -1.30
N ALA A 37 3.28 -30.67 -0.46
CA ALA A 37 4.40 -31.60 -0.43
C ALA A 37 4.51 -32.43 -1.72
N ALA A 38 3.38 -32.77 -2.35
CA ALA A 38 3.34 -33.47 -3.62
C ALA A 38 3.48 -32.54 -4.85
N TYR A 39 3.47 -31.22 -4.65
CA TYR A 39 3.52 -30.26 -5.76
C TYR A 39 4.88 -30.29 -6.46
N ARG A 40 4.87 -30.66 -7.74
CA ARG A 40 6.06 -30.60 -8.58
C ARG A 40 6.20 -29.19 -9.14
N TRP A 41 7.05 -28.40 -8.50
CA TRP A 41 7.42 -27.06 -8.96
C TRP A 41 7.98 -27.13 -10.37
N GLN A 42 7.32 -26.48 -11.32
CA GLN A 42 7.91 -26.17 -12.62
C GLN A 42 7.97 -24.66 -12.74
N VAL A 43 9.17 -24.15 -12.91
CA VAL A 43 9.46 -22.73 -12.89
C VAL A 43 9.70 -22.24 -14.30
N ASN A 44 8.88 -21.30 -14.76
CA ASN A 44 9.10 -20.57 -16.00
C ASN A 44 10.03 -19.39 -15.71
N TYR A 45 11.34 -19.59 -15.90
CA TYR A 45 12.36 -18.57 -15.66
C TYR A 45 12.14 -17.27 -16.47
N PRO A 46 11.76 -17.30 -17.76
CA PRO A 46 11.40 -16.08 -18.49
C PRO A 46 10.32 -15.24 -17.79
N LEU A 47 9.24 -15.87 -17.31
CA LEU A 47 8.19 -15.16 -16.57
C LEU A 47 8.70 -14.62 -15.22
N LEU A 48 9.58 -15.35 -14.53
CA LEU A 48 10.19 -14.85 -13.30
C LEU A 48 11.08 -13.63 -13.52
N VAL A 49 11.91 -13.65 -14.57
CA VAL A 49 12.75 -12.50 -14.95
C VAL A 49 11.88 -11.30 -15.30
N LEU A 50 10.82 -11.51 -16.10
CA LEU A 50 9.87 -10.46 -16.45
C LEU A 50 9.15 -9.89 -15.22
N ALA A 51 8.65 -10.75 -14.33
CA ALA A 51 8.00 -10.33 -13.09
C ALA A 51 8.94 -9.51 -12.21
N THR A 52 10.19 -9.96 -12.07
CA THR A 52 11.22 -9.28 -11.27
C THR A 52 11.59 -7.93 -11.88
N ALA A 53 11.82 -7.88 -13.20
CA ALA A 53 12.11 -6.64 -13.92
C ALA A 53 10.97 -5.64 -13.79
N LEU A 54 9.71 -6.11 -13.91
CA LEU A 54 8.53 -5.27 -13.73
C LEU A 54 8.37 -4.78 -12.29
N CYS A 55 8.69 -5.60 -11.30
CA CYS A 55 8.71 -5.21 -9.88
C CYS A 55 9.73 -4.10 -9.63
N VAL A 56 10.96 -4.27 -10.12
CA VAL A 56 12.03 -3.28 -10.01
C VAL A 56 11.66 -1.99 -10.77
N PHE A 57 11.06 -2.10 -11.95
CA PHE A 57 10.57 -0.93 -12.69
C PHE A 57 9.48 -0.18 -11.92
N THR A 58 8.56 -0.91 -11.29
CA THR A 58 7.54 -0.34 -10.39
C THR A 58 8.19 0.43 -9.25
N PHE A 59 9.34 -0.05 -8.75
CA PHE A 59 10.06 0.65 -7.70
C PHE A 59 10.53 2.05 -8.14
N PHE A 60 11.03 2.18 -9.36
CA PHE A 60 11.43 3.47 -9.92
C PHE A 60 10.24 4.42 -10.08
N ILE A 61 9.07 3.91 -10.49
CA ILE A 61 7.85 4.72 -10.60
C ILE A 61 7.45 5.25 -9.23
N MET A 62 7.31 4.38 -8.23
CA MET A 62 6.87 4.78 -6.88
C MET A 62 7.83 5.79 -6.24
N SER A 63 9.14 5.59 -6.41
CA SER A 63 10.13 6.56 -5.95
C SER A 63 10.04 7.89 -6.71
N SER A 64 9.79 7.85 -8.01
CA SER A 64 9.63 9.07 -8.82
C SER A 64 8.39 9.87 -8.40
N VAL A 65 7.31 9.19 -8.01
CA VAL A 65 6.11 9.83 -7.44
C VAL A 65 6.44 10.51 -6.11
N TRP A 66 7.15 9.84 -5.21
CA TRP A 66 7.62 10.47 -3.96
C TRP A 66 8.55 11.66 -4.25
N ARG A 67 9.42 11.56 -5.27
CA ARG A 67 10.27 12.68 -5.70
C ARG A 67 9.43 13.88 -6.16
N LEU A 68 8.31 13.69 -6.86
CA LEU A 68 7.41 14.79 -7.23
C LEU A 68 6.87 15.52 -5.99
N ILE A 69 6.54 14.79 -4.92
CA ILE A 69 6.13 15.37 -3.64
C ILE A 69 7.26 16.22 -3.04
N ILE A 70 8.50 15.73 -3.05
CA ILE A 70 9.65 16.51 -2.57
C ILE A 70 9.89 17.78 -3.40
N LEU A 71 9.75 17.69 -4.73
CA LEU A 71 9.87 18.84 -5.62
C LEU A 71 8.78 19.89 -5.35
N SER A 72 7.56 19.47 -5.01
CA SER A 72 6.47 20.40 -4.67
C SER A 72 6.65 21.07 -3.31
N LEU A 73 7.55 20.57 -2.47
CA LEU A 73 7.99 21.23 -1.23
C LEU A 73 9.13 22.25 -1.49
N GLY A 74 9.47 22.52 -2.76
CA GLY A 74 10.56 23.43 -3.13
C GLY A 74 11.96 22.83 -2.94
N ARG A 75 12.06 21.54 -2.60
CA ARG A 75 13.34 20.84 -2.42
C ARG A 75 13.76 20.13 -3.70
N ARG A 76 15.07 20.00 -3.92
CA ARG A 76 15.63 19.31 -5.08
C ARG A 76 16.32 18.04 -4.63
N ILE A 77 15.94 16.91 -5.22
CA ILE A 77 16.60 15.62 -5.03
C ILE A 77 16.75 14.91 -6.38
N GLY A 78 17.92 14.32 -6.61
CA GLY A 78 18.16 13.51 -7.82
C GLY A 78 17.37 12.20 -7.79
N PRO A 79 16.99 11.62 -8.94
CA PRO A 79 16.18 10.41 -9.00
C PRO A 79 16.83 9.21 -8.27
N ALA A 80 18.15 9.01 -8.43
CA ALA A 80 18.87 7.92 -7.76
C ALA A 80 18.87 8.07 -6.22
N LYS A 81 19.05 9.30 -5.73
CA LYS A 81 18.98 9.61 -4.30
C LYS A 81 17.58 9.41 -3.77
N ALA A 82 16.57 9.85 -4.52
CA ALA A 82 15.18 9.64 -4.15
C ALA A 82 14.85 8.14 -4.03
N PHE A 83 15.30 7.34 -4.99
CA PHE A 83 15.15 5.89 -4.96
C PHE A 83 15.77 5.28 -3.71
N LYS A 84 17.02 5.64 -3.43
CA LYS A 84 17.75 5.15 -2.25
C LYS A 84 17.02 5.51 -0.95
N VAL A 85 16.58 6.76 -0.80
CA VAL A 85 15.85 7.21 0.40
C VAL A 85 14.53 6.47 0.54
N SER A 86 13.69 6.44 -0.50
CA SER A 86 12.38 5.79 -0.46
C SER A 86 12.49 4.30 -0.12
N TYR A 87 13.42 3.57 -0.75
CA TYR A 87 13.50 2.11 -0.58
C TYR A 87 14.15 1.69 0.72
N ILE A 88 15.22 2.36 1.17
CA ILE A 88 15.82 2.06 2.46
C ILE A 88 14.84 2.42 3.59
N ALA A 89 14.14 3.56 3.49
CA ALA A 89 13.10 3.91 4.45
C ALA A 89 11.98 2.86 4.47
N ASN A 90 11.57 2.37 3.29
CA ASN A 90 10.55 1.34 3.18
C ASN A 90 10.90 0.03 3.88
N LEU A 91 12.18 -0.33 4.03
CA LEU A 91 12.57 -1.51 4.81
C LEU A 91 12.14 -1.42 6.28
N GLY A 92 11.97 -0.21 6.82
CA GLY A 92 11.43 -0.01 8.16
C GLY A 92 10.00 -0.57 8.35
N ARG A 93 9.25 -0.84 7.27
CA ARG A 93 7.90 -1.44 7.37
C ARG A 93 7.92 -2.88 7.88
N TYR A 94 9.05 -3.57 7.73
CA TYR A 94 9.24 -4.94 8.21
C TYR A 94 9.53 -5.00 9.71
N ILE A 95 9.74 -3.85 10.35
CA ILE A 95 9.91 -3.73 11.79
C ILE A 95 8.57 -3.36 12.42
N PRO A 96 8.15 -4.03 13.52
CA PRO A 96 6.87 -3.76 14.16
C PRO A 96 6.71 -2.29 14.56
N GLY A 97 5.54 -1.72 14.22
CA GLY A 97 5.10 -0.40 14.68
C GLY A 97 4.89 0.66 13.60
N LYS A 98 5.24 0.44 12.31
CA LYS A 98 5.26 1.45 11.22
C LYS A 98 6.12 2.70 11.46
N VAL A 99 6.42 3.04 12.72
CA VAL A 99 7.20 4.22 13.12
C VAL A 99 8.62 4.18 12.53
N TRP A 100 9.19 2.99 12.36
CA TRP A 100 10.53 2.79 11.80
C TRP A 100 10.64 3.23 10.34
N GLN A 101 9.60 2.99 9.53
CA GLN A 101 9.57 3.46 8.15
C GLN A 101 9.60 4.99 8.10
N MET A 102 8.81 5.64 8.96
CA MET A 102 8.75 7.09 9.09
C MET A 102 10.09 7.66 9.58
N PHE A 103 10.69 7.09 10.63
CA PHE A 103 12.00 7.51 11.12
C PHE A 103 13.11 7.33 10.07
N GLY A 104 13.10 6.20 9.36
CA GLY A 104 14.02 5.94 8.26
C GLY A 104 13.92 7.03 7.18
N MET A 105 12.69 7.41 6.81
CA MET A 105 12.45 8.51 5.87
C MET A 105 13.05 9.82 6.37
N ILE A 106 12.77 10.22 7.62
CA ILE A 106 13.27 11.46 8.21
C ILE A 106 14.81 11.50 8.21
N VAL A 107 15.44 10.45 8.74
CA VAL A 107 16.90 10.40 8.89
C VAL A 107 17.61 10.40 7.53
N LEU A 108 17.08 9.66 6.56
CA LEU A 108 17.69 9.56 5.23
C LEU A 108 17.43 10.82 4.39
N ALA A 109 16.23 11.38 4.43
CA ALA A 109 15.89 12.62 3.73
C ALA A 109 16.72 13.80 4.26
N ARG A 110 17.01 13.84 5.57
CA ARG A 110 17.87 14.87 6.18
C ARG A 110 19.29 14.89 5.61
N LYS A 111 19.84 13.72 5.26
CA LYS A 111 21.15 13.62 4.61
C LYS A 111 21.15 14.22 3.19
N GLU A 112 19.98 14.40 2.60
CA GLU A 112 19.79 15.02 1.29
C GLU A 112 19.32 16.49 1.39
N GLY A 113 19.43 17.12 2.57
CA GLY A 113 19.07 18.53 2.78
C GLY A 113 17.59 18.81 2.94
N ILE A 114 16.76 17.76 3.14
CA ILE A 114 15.33 17.88 3.42
C ILE A 114 15.13 17.97 4.93
N THR A 115 14.36 18.95 5.41
CA THR A 115 14.10 19.12 6.84
C THR A 115 13.22 18.01 7.41
N GLU A 116 13.23 17.81 8.74
CA GLU A 116 12.35 16.83 9.40
C GLU A 116 10.86 17.10 9.11
N GLU A 117 10.46 18.37 9.13
CA GLU A 117 9.09 18.81 8.88
C GLU A 117 8.66 18.48 7.45
N GLU A 118 9.52 18.72 6.45
CA GLU A 118 9.27 18.36 5.05
C GLU A 118 9.26 16.84 4.84
N ALA A 119 10.15 16.09 5.49
CA ALA A 119 10.18 14.64 5.40
C ALA A 119 8.89 14.02 5.94
N LEU A 120 8.43 14.47 7.12
CA LEU A 120 7.14 14.08 7.71
C LEU A 120 5.96 14.43 6.79
N THR A 121 6.00 15.62 6.19
CA THR A 121 4.95 16.08 5.26
C THR A 121 4.91 15.21 4.01
N SER A 122 6.08 14.91 3.44
CA SER A 122 6.19 14.03 2.27
C SER A 122 5.68 12.61 2.56
N PHE A 123 5.94 12.11 3.77
CA PHE A 123 5.47 10.81 4.23
C PHE A 123 3.95 10.80 4.39
N GLY A 124 3.38 11.82 5.04
CA GLY A 124 1.93 11.97 5.19
C GLY A 124 1.21 12.10 3.85
N LEU A 125 1.72 12.92 2.93
CA LEU A 125 1.19 13.04 1.56
C LEU A 125 1.25 11.71 0.82
N THR A 126 2.35 10.98 0.96
CA THR A 126 2.51 9.64 0.36
C THR A 126 1.38 8.72 0.82
N GLU A 127 1.11 8.62 2.11
CA GLU A 127 0.03 7.76 2.62
C GLU A 127 -1.36 8.24 2.18
N LEU A 128 -1.61 9.56 2.17
CA LEU A 128 -2.89 10.14 1.76
C LEU A 128 -3.23 9.89 0.29
N PHE A 129 -2.23 9.82 -0.60
CA PHE A 129 -2.44 9.52 -2.02
C PHE A 129 -2.29 8.03 -2.35
N ALA A 130 -1.35 7.32 -1.71
CA ALA A 130 -1.04 5.92 -2.03
C ALA A 130 -2.09 4.94 -1.47
N VAL A 131 -2.69 5.22 -0.31
CA VAL A 131 -3.68 4.30 0.29
C VAL A 131 -4.98 4.27 -0.53
N PRO A 132 -5.63 5.41 -0.84
CA PRO A 132 -6.85 5.38 -1.65
C PRO A 132 -6.63 4.84 -3.06
N SER A 133 -5.48 5.15 -3.69
CA SER A 133 -5.14 4.61 -5.01
C SER A 133 -4.93 3.09 -5.00
N GLY A 134 -4.28 2.55 -3.98
CA GLY A 134 -4.12 1.10 -3.82
C GLY A 134 -5.44 0.39 -3.55
N LEU A 135 -6.29 0.96 -2.69
CA LEU A 135 -7.63 0.44 -2.43
C LEU A 135 -8.50 0.46 -3.69
N LEU A 136 -8.49 1.57 -4.45
CA LEU A 136 -9.24 1.66 -5.69
C LEU A 136 -8.73 0.66 -6.72
N CYS A 137 -7.41 0.51 -6.84
CA CYS A 137 -6.80 -0.52 -7.69
C CYS A 137 -7.34 -1.92 -7.31
N GLY A 138 -7.31 -2.27 -6.02
CA GLY A 138 -7.84 -3.55 -5.54
C GLY A 138 -9.32 -3.77 -5.88
N VAL A 139 -10.17 -2.76 -5.64
CA VAL A 139 -11.60 -2.83 -5.98
C VAL A 139 -11.81 -2.99 -7.48
N VAL A 140 -11.13 -2.20 -8.31
CA VAL A 140 -11.29 -2.27 -9.77
C VAL A 140 -10.91 -3.66 -10.28
N PHE A 141 -9.77 -4.20 -9.85
CA PHE A 141 -9.36 -5.54 -10.28
C PHE A 141 -10.28 -6.65 -9.74
N LEU A 142 -10.80 -6.51 -8.52
CA LEU A 142 -11.78 -7.45 -7.97
C LEU A 142 -13.09 -7.46 -8.78
N MET A 143 -13.58 -6.28 -9.17
CA MET A 143 -14.80 -6.12 -9.97
C MET A 143 -14.63 -6.64 -11.40
N LEU A 144 -13.41 -6.57 -11.95
CA LEU A 144 -13.09 -7.06 -13.29
C LEU A 144 -12.73 -8.57 -13.32
N SER A 145 -12.48 -9.18 -12.17
CA SER A 145 -12.12 -10.60 -12.09
C SER A 145 -13.35 -11.48 -12.37
N PRO A 146 -13.25 -12.50 -13.25
CA PRO A 146 -14.28 -13.51 -13.41
C PRO A 146 -14.58 -14.17 -12.05
N GLY A 147 -15.86 -14.26 -11.68
CA GLY A 147 -16.31 -14.83 -10.39
C GLY A 147 -16.09 -13.93 -9.16
N GLY A 148 -15.41 -12.78 -9.30
CA GLY A 148 -15.02 -11.94 -8.15
C GLY A 148 -16.19 -11.37 -7.36
N ILE A 149 -17.35 -11.18 -7.98
CA ILE A 149 -18.60 -10.75 -7.32
C ILE A 149 -19.56 -11.94 -7.13
N ASP A 150 -19.55 -12.87 -8.08
CA ASP A 150 -20.48 -13.99 -8.16
C ASP A 150 -20.23 -15.05 -7.08
N ASP A 151 -18.98 -15.25 -6.66
CA ASP A 151 -18.63 -16.15 -5.54
C ASP A 151 -19.29 -15.72 -4.22
N TYR A 152 -19.55 -14.42 -4.07
CA TYR A 152 -20.17 -13.84 -2.88
C TYR A 152 -21.70 -13.80 -2.93
N SER A 153 -22.31 -14.17 -4.06
CA SER A 153 -23.77 -14.18 -4.24
C SER A 153 -24.51 -15.09 -3.26
N ARG A 154 -23.82 -16.08 -2.69
CA ARG A 154 -24.36 -17.02 -1.68
C ARG A 154 -24.48 -16.41 -0.29
N ILE A 155 -23.84 -15.27 -0.03
CA ILE A 155 -23.88 -14.58 1.26
C ILE A 155 -24.83 -13.37 1.12
N PRO A 156 -25.96 -13.34 1.87
CA PRO A 156 -26.87 -12.21 1.82
C PRO A 156 -26.15 -10.88 2.08
N TYR A 157 -26.44 -9.88 1.24
CA TYR A 157 -25.87 -8.53 1.30
C TYR A 157 -24.36 -8.39 1.04
N ALA A 158 -23.61 -9.47 0.79
CA ALA A 158 -22.16 -9.38 0.55
C ALA A 158 -21.82 -8.59 -0.73
N THR A 159 -22.51 -8.90 -1.83
CA THR A 159 -22.36 -8.19 -3.10
C THR A 159 -22.70 -6.71 -2.97
N THR A 160 -23.84 -6.38 -2.36
CA THR A 160 -24.27 -4.99 -2.13
C THR A 160 -23.27 -4.25 -1.25
N GLY A 161 -22.80 -4.87 -0.16
CA GLY A 161 -21.79 -4.31 0.73
C GLY A 161 -20.47 -4.02 0.00
N LEU A 162 -20.02 -4.96 -0.84
CA LEU A 162 -18.80 -4.79 -1.64
C LEU A 162 -18.93 -3.64 -2.65
N ILE A 163 -20.07 -3.51 -3.33
CA ILE A 163 -20.34 -2.40 -4.23
C ILE A 163 -20.34 -1.07 -3.47
N LEU A 164 -21.02 -0.98 -2.31
CA LEU A 164 -21.04 0.23 -1.50
C LEU A 164 -19.64 0.65 -1.02
N ILE A 165 -18.83 -0.33 -0.58
CA ILE A 165 -17.43 -0.08 -0.20
C ILE A 165 -16.64 0.40 -1.41
N GLY A 166 -16.83 -0.21 -2.58
CA GLY A 166 -16.17 0.19 -3.83
C GLY A 166 -16.53 1.63 -4.23
N VAL A 167 -17.81 2.00 -4.16
CA VAL A 167 -18.29 3.36 -4.41
C VAL A 167 -17.69 4.34 -3.40
N ALA A 168 -17.65 3.99 -2.10
CA ALA A 168 -17.04 4.85 -1.09
C ALA A 168 -15.54 5.09 -1.36
N ILE A 169 -14.80 4.05 -1.75
CA ILE A 169 -13.37 4.15 -2.12
C ILE A 169 -13.19 5.01 -3.37
N LEU A 170 -14.06 4.88 -4.37
CA LEU A 170 -14.05 5.71 -5.57
C LEU A 170 -14.29 7.19 -5.23
N LEU A 171 -15.29 7.48 -4.38
CA LEU A 171 -15.58 8.85 -3.95
C LEU A 171 -14.43 9.47 -3.17
N VAL A 172 -13.82 8.72 -2.24
CA VAL A 172 -12.62 9.17 -1.51
C VAL A 172 -11.47 9.43 -2.46
N SER A 173 -11.26 8.55 -3.44
CA SER A 173 -10.23 8.70 -4.45
C SER A 173 -10.41 9.95 -5.31
N LEU A 174 -11.63 10.18 -5.83
CA LEU A 174 -11.97 11.39 -6.56
C LEU A 174 -11.78 12.63 -5.70
N TRP A 175 -12.19 12.58 -4.43
CA TRP A 175 -12.03 13.69 -3.50
C TRP A 175 -10.56 14.08 -3.28
N THR A 176 -9.65 13.10 -3.18
CA THR A 176 -8.20 13.37 -3.03
C THR A 176 -7.61 14.14 -4.21
N VAL A 177 -8.10 13.91 -5.43
CA VAL A 177 -7.62 14.55 -6.66
C VAL A 177 -8.31 15.89 -6.91
N VAL A 178 -9.63 15.95 -6.74
CA VAL A 178 -10.44 17.14 -7.05
C VAL A 178 -10.19 18.27 -6.06
N PHE A 179 -9.93 17.94 -4.79
CA PHE A 179 -9.77 18.92 -3.73
C PHE A 179 -8.44 18.78 -2.97
N PRO A 180 -7.29 19.04 -3.62
CA PRO A 180 -5.96 18.83 -3.03
C PRO A 180 -5.71 19.67 -1.76
N ARG A 181 -6.37 20.84 -1.63
CA ARG A 181 -6.33 21.68 -0.42
C ARG A 181 -6.83 20.97 0.85
N HIS A 182 -7.71 19.96 0.71
CA HIS A 182 -8.12 19.18 1.88
C HIS A 182 -6.99 18.29 2.39
N MET A 183 -6.14 17.75 1.50
CA MET A 183 -4.98 16.95 1.92
C MET A 183 -4.02 17.79 2.76
N GLU A 184 -3.74 19.01 2.32
CA GLU A 184 -2.99 20.00 3.10
C GLU A 184 -3.66 20.30 4.45
N THR A 185 -4.98 20.52 4.45
CA THR A 185 -5.73 20.81 5.69
C THR A 185 -5.67 19.63 6.67
N ILE A 186 -5.82 18.40 6.19
CA ILE A 186 -5.76 17.18 7.00
C ILE A 186 -4.36 17.03 7.59
N LEU A 187 -3.31 17.20 6.79
CA LEU A 187 -1.93 17.13 7.28
C LEU A 187 -1.64 18.21 8.32
N ASN A 188 -2.07 19.46 8.06
CA ASN A 188 -1.87 20.54 9.01
C ASN A 188 -2.65 20.31 10.32
N ARG A 189 -3.86 19.74 10.26
CA ARG A 189 -4.59 19.32 11.48
C ARG A 189 -3.84 18.24 12.25
N ILE A 190 -3.29 17.24 11.55
CA ILE A 190 -2.47 16.20 12.16
C ILE A 190 -1.22 16.83 12.81
N PHE A 191 -0.54 17.76 12.14
CA PHE A 191 0.62 18.44 12.69
C PHE A 191 0.31 19.28 13.91
N VAL A 192 -0.77 20.07 13.88
CA VAL A 192 -1.21 20.86 15.04
C VAL A 192 -1.54 19.94 16.21
N PHE A 193 -2.21 18.81 15.95
CA PHE A 193 -2.49 17.79 16.97
C PHE A 193 -1.22 17.24 17.61
N PHE A 194 -0.15 17.05 16.82
CA PHE A 194 1.18 16.65 17.29
C PHE A 194 2.10 17.82 17.70
N LYS A 195 1.58 19.06 17.83
CA LYS A 195 2.32 20.27 18.20
C LYS A 195 3.51 20.58 17.26
N ARG A 196 3.35 20.30 15.97
CA ARG A 196 4.32 20.60 14.89
C ARG A 196 3.88 21.81 14.07
N LYS A 197 4.83 22.45 13.37
CA LYS A 197 4.56 23.60 12.51
C LYS A 197 3.73 23.19 11.29
N ALA A 198 2.71 23.97 10.97
CA ALA A 198 1.94 23.82 9.75
C ALA A 198 2.78 24.23 8.54
N ILE A 199 2.63 23.52 7.42
CA ILE A 199 3.37 23.77 6.18
C ILE A 199 2.36 24.19 5.11
N ARG A 200 2.71 25.22 4.33
CA ARG A 200 1.96 25.59 3.13
C ARG A 200 2.37 24.70 1.97
N LEU A 201 1.39 24.06 1.35
CA LEU A 201 1.60 23.13 0.25
C LEU A 201 1.01 23.70 -1.04
N GLU A 202 1.84 23.93 -2.04
CA GLU A 202 1.39 24.34 -3.38
C GLU A 202 1.03 23.12 -4.24
N ILE A 203 0.03 22.34 -3.79
CA ILE A 203 -0.47 21.21 -4.58
C ILE A 203 -1.61 21.68 -5.48
N ASN A 204 -1.28 21.92 -6.75
CA ASN A 204 -2.30 22.13 -7.78
C ASN A 204 -2.99 20.80 -8.16
N LYS A 205 -4.14 20.89 -8.84
CA LYS A 205 -4.93 19.69 -9.24
C LYS A 205 -4.16 18.77 -10.18
N SER A 206 -3.34 19.33 -11.08
CA SER A 206 -2.55 18.55 -12.04
C SER A 206 -1.49 17.70 -11.33
N LEU A 207 -0.79 18.27 -10.35
CA LEU A 207 0.18 17.59 -9.52
C LEU A 207 -0.50 16.53 -8.64
N ALA A 208 -1.66 16.83 -8.05
CA ALA A 208 -2.44 15.86 -7.29
C ALA A 208 -2.84 14.66 -8.17
N ALA A 209 -3.32 14.92 -9.39
CA ALA A 209 -3.65 13.87 -10.35
C ALA A 209 -2.41 13.07 -10.78
N ALA A 210 -1.26 13.72 -10.98
CA ALA A 210 -0.01 13.05 -11.31
C ALA A 210 0.49 12.15 -10.17
N ILE A 211 0.42 12.62 -8.92
CA ILE A 211 0.80 11.84 -7.74
C ILE A 211 -0.14 10.65 -7.55
N TYR A 212 -1.46 10.91 -7.58
CA TYR A 212 -2.47 9.86 -7.43
C TYR A 212 -2.36 8.82 -8.55
N GLY A 213 -2.31 9.28 -9.80
CA GLY A 213 -2.19 8.43 -10.98
C GLY A 213 -0.89 7.63 -11.00
N GLY A 214 0.22 8.22 -10.54
CA GLY A 214 1.48 7.53 -10.39
C GLY A 214 1.44 6.41 -9.35
N TYR A 215 0.82 6.65 -8.18
CA TYR A 215 0.61 5.59 -7.18
C TYR A 215 -0.36 4.51 -7.69
N PHE A 216 -1.46 4.88 -8.34
CA PHE A 216 -2.41 3.93 -8.94
C PHE A 216 -1.74 3.05 -10.00
N LEU A 217 -0.93 3.65 -10.88
CA LEU A 217 -0.13 2.93 -11.87
C LEU A 217 0.84 1.99 -11.17
N GLY A 218 1.55 2.45 -10.14
CA GLY A 218 2.49 1.59 -9.42
C GLY A 218 1.80 0.42 -8.72
N TRP A 219 0.61 0.61 -8.14
CA TRP A 219 -0.17 -0.49 -7.55
C TRP A 219 -0.63 -1.49 -8.61
N SER A 220 -1.07 -1.01 -9.77
CA SER A 220 -1.44 -1.84 -10.91
C SER A 220 -0.25 -2.67 -11.41
N LEU A 221 0.93 -2.05 -11.53
CA LEU A 221 2.15 -2.73 -11.98
C LEU A 221 2.68 -3.74 -10.94
N TYR A 222 2.56 -3.46 -9.64
CA TYR A 222 2.82 -4.47 -8.61
C TYR A 222 1.89 -5.67 -8.73
N GLY A 223 0.60 -5.42 -8.91
CA GLY A 223 -0.39 -6.48 -9.13
C GLY A 223 -0.07 -7.31 -10.35
N LEU A 224 0.26 -6.67 -11.48
CA LEU A 224 0.67 -7.34 -12.71
C LEU A 224 1.96 -8.15 -12.53
N SER A 225 2.98 -7.58 -11.89
CA SER A 225 4.23 -8.28 -11.58
C SER A 225 3.98 -9.53 -10.74
N PHE A 226 3.14 -9.41 -9.70
CA PHE A 226 2.77 -10.55 -8.86
C PHE A 226 1.96 -11.61 -9.63
N TRP A 227 1.05 -11.19 -10.51
CA TRP A 227 0.29 -12.12 -11.35
C TRP A 227 1.18 -12.90 -12.33
N ILE A 228 2.15 -12.22 -12.97
CA ILE A 228 3.16 -12.86 -13.83
C ILE A 228 4.02 -13.83 -13.00
N PHE A 229 4.43 -13.43 -11.79
CA PHE A 229 5.16 -14.31 -10.87
C PHE A 229 4.37 -15.58 -10.56
N VAL A 230 3.10 -15.46 -10.19
CA VAL A 230 2.21 -16.60 -9.93
C VAL A 230 2.15 -17.51 -11.15
N LYS A 231 1.87 -16.96 -12.35
CA LYS A 231 1.89 -17.72 -13.62
C LYS A 231 3.24 -18.37 -13.93
N GLY A 232 4.34 -17.81 -13.44
CA GLY A 232 5.68 -18.34 -13.61
C GLY A 232 5.99 -19.54 -12.71
N VAL A 233 5.36 -19.63 -11.54
CA VAL A 233 5.57 -20.73 -10.57
C VAL A 233 4.44 -21.75 -10.54
N THR A 234 3.26 -21.37 -11.05
CA THR A 234 2.14 -22.27 -11.29
C THR A 234 2.08 -22.59 -12.78
N VAL A 235 2.35 -23.84 -13.15
CA VAL A 235 2.03 -24.38 -14.49
C VAL A 235 0.55 -24.12 -14.80
N GLN A 236 0.12 -24.24 -16.07
CA GLN A 236 -1.28 -24.42 -16.49
C GLN A 236 -2.00 -25.58 -15.76
N ALA A 237 -2.08 -25.53 -14.44
CA ALA A 237 -3.07 -26.25 -13.67
C ALA A 237 -4.39 -25.52 -13.90
N ALA A 238 -5.42 -26.32 -14.19
CA ALA A 238 -6.83 -25.96 -14.23
C ALA A 238 -7.21 -24.85 -13.22
N PRO A 239 -8.24 -24.03 -13.51
CA PRO A 239 -8.61 -22.87 -12.71
C PRO A 239 -8.53 -23.18 -11.21
N LEU A 240 -7.80 -22.32 -10.49
CA LEU A 240 -7.49 -22.50 -9.06
C LEU A 240 -8.73 -22.39 -8.15
N PHE A 241 -9.93 -22.26 -8.70
CA PHE A 241 -11.21 -22.30 -7.99
C PHE A 241 -12.27 -22.97 -8.91
N PRO A 242 -13.13 -23.85 -8.36
CA PRO A 242 -14.33 -24.32 -9.07
C PRO A 242 -15.34 -23.18 -9.31
#